data_AF-A0A1E4Q5M3-F1
#
_entry.id   AF-A0A1E4Q5M3-F1
#
_cell.length_a   1.000
_cell.length_b   1.000
_cell.length_c   1.000
_cell.angle_alpha   90.00
_cell.angle_beta   90.00
_cell.angle_gamma   90.00
#
_symmetry.space_group_name_H-M   'P 1'
#
loop_
_entity.id
_entity.type
_entity.pdbx_description
1 polymer ?
#
loop_
_entity_poly.entity_id
_entity_poly.type
_entity_poly.pdbx_seq_one_letter_code
_entity_poly.pdbx_strand_id
1 'polypeptide(L)'
;MSRVSDTRQRTREAAAQLVASAKRPHEITVDQIYAVIQQGSRTTINDELKLWKNERTKVDALGADLPPAVADVMRSLWVAAVEQGERTFAEQRDESPRVLRRLQLLREWSHEQVYEVFP
;
A
#
# COMPACT_ATOMS: atom_id res chain seq x y z
N MET A 1 14.94 -14.74 -2.61
CA MET A 1 14.40 -13.37 -2.44
C MET A 1 15.31 -12.61 -1.48
N SER A 2 15.84 -11.47 -1.92
CA SER A 2 17.15 -10.93 -1.51
C SER A 2 17.14 -10.16 -0.18
N ARG A 3 17.93 -10.61 0.81
CA ARG A 3 18.18 -9.92 2.10
C ARG A 3 18.65 -8.46 1.95
N VAL A 4 19.23 -8.11 0.81
CA VAL A 4 19.67 -6.74 0.49
C VAL A 4 18.47 -5.82 0.24
N SER A 5 17.41 -6.32 -0.41
CA SER A 5 16.17 -5.56 -0.62
C SER A 5 15.46 -5.28 0.71
N ASP A 6 15.46 -6.27 1.60
CA ASP A 6 14.90 -6.16 2.95
C ASP A 6 15.64 -5.12 3.79
N THR A 7 16.97 -5.08 3.74
CA THR A 7 17.77 -4.07 4.45
C THR A 7 17.48 -2.64 3.98
N ARG A 8 17.37 -2.43 2.66
CA ARG A 8 17.06 -1.12 2.08
C ARG A 8 15.66 -0.65 2.46
N GLN A 9 14.68 -1.54 2.37
CA GLN A 9 13.30 -1.26 2.77
C GLN A 9 13.23 -0.87 4.26
N ARG A 10 13.83 -1.67 5.14
CA ARG A 10 13.90 -1.38 6.58
C ARG A 10 14.61 -0.06 6.89
N THR A 11 15.65 0.28 6.14
CA THR A 11 16.35 1.57 6.26
C THR A 11 15.41 2.73 5.99
N ARG A 12 14.59 2.65 4.93
CA ARG A 12 13.59 3.68 4.60
C ARG A 12 12.52 3.80 5.68
N GLU A 13 12.01 2.67 6.17
CA GLU A 13 11.00 2.64 7.22
C GLU A 13 11.52 3.24 8.52
N ALA A 14 12.73 2.86 8.96
CA ALA A 14 13.36 3.43 10.13
C ALA A 14 13.61 4.95 9.98
N ALA A 15 14.06 5.40 8.80
CA ALA A 15 14.24 6.82 8.54
C ALA A 15 12.91 7.60 8.62
N ALA A 16 11.83 7.06 8.06
CA ALA A 16 10.51 7.66 8.13
C ALA A 16 9.98 7.75 9.57
N GLN A 17 10.18 6.71 10.38
CA GLN A 17 9.82 6.71 11.81
C GLN A 17 10.61 7.75 12.60
N LEU A 18 11.91 7.91 12.31
CA LEU A 18 12.75 8.92 12.95
C LEU A 18 12.29 10.35 12.59
N VAL A 19 11.85 10.60 11.36
CA VAL A 19 11.25 11.89 11.00
C VAL A 19 9.90 12.12 11.70
N ALA A 20 9.05 11.09 11.74
CA ALA A 20 7.75 11.17 12.41
C ALA A 20 7.87 11.46 13.92
N SER A 21 8.95 10.98 14.55
CA SER A 21 9.30 11.26 15.95
C SER A 21 10.01 12.61 16.16
N ALA A 22 9.81 13.56 15.23
CA ALA A 22 10.27 14.94 15.26
C ALA A 22 11.76 15.19 14.97
N LYS A 23 12.50 14.23 14.41
CA LYS A 23 13.86 14.52 13.89
C LYS A 23 13.79 15.11 12.49
N ARG A 24 14.69 16.04 12.17
CA ARG A 24 14.80 16.56 10.80
C ARG A 24 15.49 15.52 9.90
N PRO A 25 15.12 15.41 8.61
CA PRO A 25 15.74 14.44 7.70
C PRO A 25 17.27 14.52 7.65
N HIS A 26 17.86 15.71 7.77
CA HIS A 26 19.32 15.89 7.75
C HIS A 26 20.02 15.36 9.01
N GLU A 27 19.33 15.30 10.15
CA GLU A 27 19.87 14.85 11.44
C GLU A 27 19.90 13.33 11.57
N ILE A 28 19.26 12.60 10.65
CA ILE A 28 19.25 11.14 10.65
C ILE A 28 20.62 10.63 10.26
N THR A 29 21.22 9.82 11.14
CA THR A 29 22.54 9.22 10.94
C THR A 29 22.46 7.72 10.70
N VAL A 30 23.50 7.15 10.11
CA VAL A 30 23.63 5.70 9.87
C VAL A 30 23.54 4.92 11.17
N ASP A 31 24.15 5.41 12.25
CA ASP A 31 24.13 4.72 13.55
C ASP A 31 22.73 4.71 14.18
N GLN A 32 21.94 5.77 14.00
CA GLN A 32 20.55 5.79 14.46
C GLN A 32 19.70 4.77 13.70
N ILE A 33 19.88 4.66 12.38
CA ILE A 33 19.20 3.62 11.59
C ILE A 33 19.66 2.23 12.00
N TYR A 34 20.98 2.04 12.16
CA TYR A 34 21.54 0.76 12.57
C TYR A 34 21.03 0.33 13.96
N ALA A 35 20.84 1.28 14.89
CA ALA A 35 20.25 1.00 16.19
C ALA A 35 18.81 0.48 16.11
N VAL A 36 18.04 0.93 15.11
CA VAL A 36 16.65 0.50 14.88
C VAL A 36 16.60 -0.86 14.17
N ILE A 37 17.32 -1.01 13.05
CA ILE A 37 17.17 -2.19 12.18
C ILE A 37 18.11 -3.34 12.55
N GLN A 38 19.23 -3.04 13.23
CA GLN A 38 20.28 -3.97 13.68
C GLN A 38 20.75 -4.98 12.62
N GLN A 39 20.65 -4.60 11.35
CA GLN A 39 20.86 -5.44 10.19
C GLN A 39 21.47 -4.62 9.05
N GLY A 40 22.27 -5.28 8.22
CA GLY A 40 22.86 -4.67 7.03
C GLY A 40 24.23 -4.06 7.28
N SER A 41 24.95 -3.77 6.19
CA SER A 41 26.23 -3.07 6.29
C SER A 41 26.01 -1.57 6.46
N ARG A 42 26.92 -0.89 7.17
CA ARG A 42 26.93 0.57 7.27
C ARG A 42 26.93 1.26 5.91
N THR A 43 27.64 0.70 4.92
CA THR A 43 27.69 1.22 3.55
C THR A 43 26.32 1.15 2.88
N THR A 44 25.65 -0.01 2.95
CA THR A 44 24.31 -0.19 2.38
C THR A 44 23.30 0.77 3.00
N ILE A 45 23.34 0.95 4.32
CA ILE A 45 22.46 1.89 5.02
C ILE A 45 22.77 3.33 4.60
N ASN A 46 24.04 3.70 4.50
CA ASN A 46 24.45 5.04 4.10
C ASN A 46 23.98 5.40 2.69
N ASP A 47 24.19 4.48 1.73
CA ASP A 47 23.81 4.70 0.33
C ASP A 47 22.30 4.84 0.20
N GLU A 48 21.54 3.99 0.89
CA GLU A 48 20.08 4.07 0.89
C GLU A 48 19.58 5.34 1.60
N LEU A 49 20.22 5.74 2.70
CA LEU A 49 19.84 6.95 3.42
C LEU A 49 20.11 8.21 2.60
N LYS A 50 21.21 8.27 1.82
CA LYS A 50 21.46 9.36 0.87
C LYS A 50 20.39 9.41 -0.21
N LEU A 51 20.05 8.26 -0.79
CA LEU A 51 18.99 8.17 -1.80
C LEU A 51 17.65 8.65 -1.24
N TRP A 52 17.26 8.14 -0.09
CA TRP A 52 16.03 8.51 0.60
C TRP A 52 15.96 10.01 0.94
N LYS A 53 17.06 10.61 1.43
CA LYS A 53 17.12 12.06 1.69
C LYS A 53 16.94 12.86 0.39
N ASN A 54 17.59 12.45 -0.70
CA ASN A 54 17.46 13.12 -2.00
C ASN A 54 16.03 13.03 -2.55
N GLU A 55 15.39 11.87 -2.44
CA GLU A 55 13.98 11.70 -2.80
C GLU A 55 13.08 12.59 -1.96
N ARG A 56 13.34 12.69 -0.65
CA ARG A 56 12.56 13.54 0.26
C ARG A 56 12.70 15.02 -0.09
N THR A 57 13.91 15.50 -0.35
CA THR A 57 14.13 16.89 -0.81
C THR A 57 13.36 17.19 -2.09
N LYS A 58 13.32 16.24 -3.05
CA LYS A 58 12.54 16.42 -4.29
C LYS A 58 11.04 16.49 -4.00
N VAL A 59 10.52 15.60 -3.15
CA VAL A 59 9.11 15.62 -2.75
C VAL A 59 8.75 16.90 -2.00
N ASP A 60 9.61 17.35 -1.08
CA ASP A 60 9.40 18.58 -0.33
C ASP A 60 9.43 19.81 -1.25
N ALA A 61 10.33 19.83 -2.25
CA ALA A 61 10.36 20.89 -3.27
C ALA A 61 9.09 20.90 -4.14
N LEU A 62 8.66 19.72 -4.61
CA LEU A 62 7.40 19.59 -5.37
C LEU A 62 6.17 20.00 -4.53
N GLY A 63 6.20 19.73 -3.23
CA GLY A 63 5.15 20.14 -2.30
C GLY A 63 5.17 21.64 -2.00
N ALA A 64 6.36 22.27 -1.93
CA ALA A 64 6.50 23.71 -1.72
C ALA A 64 5.96 24.53 -2.90
N ASP A 65 6.08 24.01 -4.12
CA ASP A 65 5.58 24.65 -5.33
C ASP A 65 4.06 24.43 -5.55
N LEU A 66 3.42 23.56 -4.76
CA LEU A 66 1.99 23.27 -4.89
C LEU A 66 1.17 24.15 -3.94
N PRO A 67 0.25 25.00 -4.44
CA PRO A 67 -0.63 25.78 -3.58
C PRO A 67 -1.42 24.86 -2.62
N PRO A 68 -1.51 25.19 -1.31
CA PRO A 68 -2.15 24.32 -0.33
C PRO A 68 -3.57 23.90 -0.71
N ALA A 69 -4.36 24.82 -1.29
CA ALA A 69 -5.71 24.53 -1.77
C ALA A 69 -5.76 23.45 -2.86
N VAL A 70 -4.77 23.42 -3.77
CA VAL A 70 -4.69 22.39 -4.81
C VAL A 70 -4.30 21.06 -4.17
N ALA A 71 -3.35 21.06 -3.25
CA ALA A 71 -2.95 19.87 -2.52
C ALA A 71 -4.11 19.26 -1.72
N ASP A 72 -4.93 20.09 -1.09
CA ASP A 72 -6.13 19.67 -0.36
C ASP A 72 -7.17 19.06 -1.30
N VAL A 73 -7.48 19.72 -2.42
CA VAL A 73 -8.42 19.18 -3.42
C VAL A 73 -7.93 17.85 -3.98
N MET A 74 -6.63 17.71 -4.30
CA MET A 74 -6.06 16.45 -4.77
C MET A 74 -6.16 15.34 -3.72
N ARG A 75 -5.90 15.66 -2.44
CA ARG A 75 -6.07 14.70 -1.33
C ARG A 75 -7.54 14.28 -1.18
N SER A 76 -8.48 15.22 -1.19
CA SER A 76 -9.90 14.93 -1.09
C SER A 76 -10.39 14.09 -2.27
N LEU A 77 -9.94 14.38 -3.49
CA LEU A 77 -10.27 13.60 -4.67
C LEU A 77 -9.74 12.17 -4.56
N TRP A 78 -8.51 12.00 -4.09
CA TRP A 78 -7.92 10.68 -3.87
C TRP A 78 -8.73 9.86 -2.85
N VAL A 79 -9.08 10.46 -1.70
CA VAL A 79 -9.90 9.80 -0.68
C VAL A 79 -11.25 9.37 -1.27
N ALA A 80 -11.92 10.25 -1.99
CA ALA A 80 -13.20 9.92 -2.64
C ALA A 80 -13.07 8.78 -3.65
N ALA A 81 -12.00 8.77 -4.46
CA ALA A 81 -11.75 7.71 -5.42
C ALA A 81 -11.48 6.35 -4.75
N VAL A 82 -10.70 6.34 -3.66
CA VAL A 82 -10.44 5.12 -2.88
C VAL A 82 -11.72 4.59 -2.26
N GLU A 83 -12.51 5.44 -1.59
CA GLU A 83 -13.79 5.04 -1.00
C GLU A 83 -14.75 4.48 -2.05
N GLN A 84 -14.82 5.09 -3.23
CA GLN A 84 -15.66 4.61 -4.32
C GLN A 84 -15.17 3.24 -4.84
N GLY A 85 -13.86 3.07 -4.97
CA GLY A 85 -13.23 1.80 -5.36
C GLY A 85 -13.54 0.70 -4.37
N GLU A 86 -13.40 0.96 -3.07
CA GLU A 86 -13.72 0.00 -2.00
C GLU A 86 -15.19 -0.39 -1.98
N ARG A 87 -16.11 0.56 -2.15
CA ARG A 87 -17.55 0.27 -2.25
C ARG A 87 -17.87 -0.62 -3.45
N THR A 88 -17.37 -0.24 -4.63
CA THR A 88 -17.56 -1.02 -5.86
C THR A 88 -17.00 -2.43 -5.72
N PHE A 89 -15.83 -2.55 -5.09
CA PHE A 89 -15.22 -3.85 -4.83
C PHE A 89 -16.03 -4.70 -3.86
N ALA A 90 -16.55 -4.10 -2.77
CA ALA A 90 -17.41 -4.79 -1.82
C ALA A 90 -18.72 -5.27 -2.46
N GLU A 91 -19.34 -4.45 -3.30
CA GLU A 91 -20.54 -4.83 -4.07
C GLU A 91 -20.27 -6.02 -4.99
N GLN A 92 -19.16 -6.00 -5.74
CA GLN A 92 -18.77 -7.12 -6.61
C GLN A 92 -18.43 -8.40 -5.83
N ARG A 93 -17.77 -8.23 -4.68
CA ARG A 93 -17.44 -9.34 -3.79
C ARG A 93 -18.68 -10.01 -3.24
N ASP A 94 -19.73 -9.25 -2.91
CA ASP A 94 -20.95 -9.80 -2.32
C ASP A 94 -21.92 -10.35 -3.40
N GLU A 95 -21.86 -9.82 -4.63
CA GLU A 95 -22.63 -10.34 -5.77
C GLU A 95 -22.08 -11.67 -6.30
N SER A 96 -20.76 -11.85 -6.30
CA SER A 96 -20.12 -13.07 -6.83
C SER A 96 -20.63 -14.38 -6.18
N PRO A 97 -20.70 -14.51 -4.83
CA PRO A 97 -21.29 -15.67 -4.17
C PRO A 97 -22.77 -15.88 -4.47
N ARG A 98 -23.54 -14.79 -4.68
CA ARG A 98 -24.97 -14.85 -4.99
C ARG A 98 -25.21 -15.41 -6.40
N VAL A 99 -24.41 -14.98 -7.37
CA VAL A 99 -24.43 -15.52 -8.73
C VAL A 99 -24.06 -16.99 -8.72
N LEU A 100 -23.00 -17.39 -8.02
CA LEU A 100 -22.60 -18.79 -7.89
C LEU A 100 -23.69 -19.65 -7.25
N ARG A 101 -24.34 -19.16 -6.19
CA ARG A 101 -25.45 -19.86 -5.54
C ARG A 101 -26.65 -20.00 -6.49
N ARG A 102 -26.98 -18.98 -7.27
CA ARG A 102 -28.05 -19.04 -8.28
C ARG A 102 -27.76 -20.08 -9.36
N LEU A 103 -26.52 -20.14 -9.83
CA LEU A 103 -26.10 -21.14 -10.82
C LEU A 103 -26.12 -22.56 -10.25
N GLN A 104 -25.76 -22.75 -8.99
CA GLN A 104 -25.91 -24.05 -8.31
C GLN A 104 -27.37 -24.48 -8.22
N LEU A 105 -28.27 -23.59 -7.80
CA LEU A 105 -29.71 -23.90 -7.70
C LEU A 105 -30.33 -24.24 -9.06
N LEU A 106 -29.96 -23.53 -10.13
CA LEU A 106 -30.42 -23.85 -11.49
C LEU A 106 -29.91 -25.21 -11.97
N ARG A 107 -28.67 -25.57 -11.62
CA ARG A 107 -28.12 -26.90 -11.91
C ARG A 107 -28.84 -28.00 -11.13
N GLU A 108 -29.13 -27.79 -9.85
CA GLU A 108 -29.85 -28.73 -8.99
C GLU A 108 -31.28 -28.96 -9.51
N TRP A 109 -32.01 -27.87 -9.81
CA TRP A 109 -33.36 -27.94 -10.38
C TRP A 109 -33.39 -28.64 -11.75
N SER A 110 -32.41 -28.34 -12.63
CA SER A 110 -32.28 -29.04 -13.90
C SER A 110 -32.00 -30.54 -13.74
N HIS A 111 -31.28 -30.94 -12.70
CA HIS A 111 -31.05 -32.36 -12.42
C HIS A 111 -32.35 -33.01 -11.95
N GLU A 112 -33.07 -32.38 -11.02
CA GLU A 112 -34.35 -32.88 -10.49
C GLU A 112 -35.42 -33.06 -11.57
N GLN A 113 -35.54 -32.12 -12.51
CA GLN A 113 -36.44 -32.21 -13.67
C GLN A 113 -36.10 -33.39 -14.60
N VAL A 114 -34.82 -33.77 -14.72
CA VAL A 114 -34.40 -34.94 -15.53
C VAL A 114 -34.82 -36.25 -14.88
N TYR A 115 -34.90 -36.31 -13.54
CA TYR A 115 -35.40 -37.50 -12.81
C TYR A 115 -36.92 -37.56 -12.73
N GLU A 116 -37.63 -36.44 -12.89
CA GLU A 116 -39.10 -36.41 -12.89
C GLU A 116 -39.73 -36.82 -14.24
N VAL A 117 -39.00 -36.65 -15.35
CA VAL A 117 -39.49 -36.91 -16.72
C VAL A 117 -39.22 -38.34 -17.20
N PHE A 118 -38.38 -39.12 -16.50
CA PHE A 118 -38.14 -40.54 -16.79
C PHE A 118 -38.10 -41.37 -15.50
N PRO A 119 -39.16 -42.14 -15.17
CA PRO A 119 -39.10 -43.19 -14.14
C PRO A 119 -38.38 -44.46 -14.64
#